data_AF-X1J0Z7-F1
#
_entry.id   AF-X1J0Z7-F1
#
_cell.length_a   1.000
_cell.length_b   1.000
_cell.length_c   1.000
_cell.angle_alpha   90.00
_cell.angle_beta   90.00
_cell.angle_gamma   90.00
#
_symmetry.space_group_name_H-M   'P 1'
#
loop_
_entity.id
_entity.type
_entity.pdbx_description
1 polymer ?
#
loop_
_entity_poly.entity_id
_entity_poly.type
_entity_poly.pdbx_seq_one_letter_code
_entity_poly.pdbx_strand_id
1 'polypeptide(L)'
;DVTDTGDSIKLVVEHVESLGAKDVKTATLHHKTASSFIPDFYGELIKEWRWVIYPWSIHEDVMDLVGKVIAKGGKWMGLDELRASMKEEFDFYVPYHLLKGVLENMEFHGKIKRREEGGKRVWLLR
;
A
#
# COMPACT_ATOMS: atom_id res chain seq x y z
N ASP A 1 10.50 6.69 3.49
CA ASP A 1 10.35 5.61 4.50
C ASP A 1 11.09 4.35 4.07
N VAL A 2 10.95 3.91 2.82
CA VAL A 2 11.66 2.78 2.22
C VAL A 2 12.51 3.23 1.02
N THR A 3 13.66 2.59 0.81
CA THR A 3 14.33 2.57 -0.50
C THR A 3 13.98 1.27 -1.24
N ASP A 4 13.05 1.33 -2.20
CA ASP A 4 12.61 0.18 -3.01
C ASP A 4 13.39 0.05 -4.32
N THR A 5 13.11 0.89 -5.33
CA THR A 5 13.93 0.95 -6.58
C THR A 5 15.15 1.86 -6.44
N GLY A 6 15.04 2.86 -5.55
CA GLY A 6 16.07 3.89 -5.33
C GLY A 6 15.85 5.19 -6.11
N ASP A 7 14.89 5.24 -7.04
CA ASP A 7 14.75 6.38 -7.96
C ASP A 7 14.37 7.67 -7.23
N SER A 8 13.43 7.61 -6.29
CA SER A 8 12.98 8.78 -5.54
C SER A 8 14.10 9.40 -4.72
N ILE A 9 14.89 8.58 -4.03
CA ILE A 9 15.97 9.10 -3.18
C ILE A 9 17.13 9.62 -4.03
N LYS A 10 17.42 8.98 -5.17
CA LYS A 10 18.40 9.47 -6.15
C LYS A 10 18.02 10.85 -6.68
N LEU A 11 16.77 11.02 -7.11
CA LEU A 11 16.26 12.32 -7.57
C LEU A 11 16.39 13.40 -6.50
N VAL A 12 16.07 13.07 -5.24
CA VAL A 12 16.19 14.00 -4.12
C VAL A 12 17.65 14.38 -3.86
N VAL A 13 18.57 13.42 -3.89
CA VAL A 13 20.01 13.70 -3.73
C VAL A 13 20.50 14.63 -4.83
N GLU A 14 20.24 14.30 -6.10
CA GLU A 14 20.62 15.13 -7.25
C GLU A 14 20.05 16.56 -7.12
N HIS A 15 18.80 16.68 -6.68
CA HIS A 15 18.17 17.98 -6.45
C HIS A 15 18.86 18.75 -5.33
N VAL A 16 19.12 18.14 -4.18
CA VAL A 16 19.75 18.81 -3.03
C VAL A 16 21.19 19.22 -3.34
N GLU A 17 21.94 18.38 -4.05
CA GLU A 17 23.29 18.70 -4.52
C GLU A 17 23.27 19.89 -5.49
N SER A 18 22.28 19.95 -6.40
CA SER A 18 22.12 21.07 -7.33
C SER A 18 21.88 22.42 -6.65
N LEU A 19 21.40 22.41 -5.40
CA LEU A 19 21.22 23.61 -4.58
C LEU A 19 22.50 24.06 -3.86
N GLY A 20 23.63 23.39 -4.09
CA GLY A 20 24.93 23.75 -3.51
C GLY A 20 25.16 23.19 -2.09
N ALA A 21 24.48 22.10 -1.73
CA ALA A 21 24.74 21.40 -0.48
C ALA A 21 26.20 20.94 -0.40
N LYS A 22 26.87 21.18 0.74
CA LYS A 22 28.29 20.81 0.94
C LYS A 22 28.51 19.32 1.17
N ASP A 23 27.52 18.65 1.77
CA ASP A 23 27.49 17.22 2.02
C ASP A 23 26.02 16.77 2.04
N VAL A 24 25.74 15.59 1.51
CA VAL A 24 24.41 15.01 1.46
C VAL A 24 24.49 13.58 1.97
N LYS A 25 23.67 13.28 2.97
CA LYS A 25 23.53 11.95 3.56
C LYS A 25 22.09 11.51 3.54
N THR A 26 21.88 10.23 3.26
CA THR A 26 20.58 9.62 3.06
C THR A 26 20.25 8.62 4.16
N ALA A 27 18.99 8.61 4.60
CA ALA A 27 18.53 7.69 5.62
C ALA A 27 17.11 7.19 5.30
N THR A 28 16.88 5.89 5.44
CA THR A 28 15.54 5.28 5.35
C THR A 28 15.28 4.31 6.51
N LEU A 29 14.01 3.99 6.77
CA LEU A 29 13.67 2.98 7.78
C LEU A 29 14.01 1.58 7.25
N HIS A 30 13.61 1.31 6.00
CA HIS A 30 13.89 0.05 5.33
C HIS A 30 14.63 0.29 4.00
N HIS A 31 15.60 -0.57 3.70
CA HIS A 31 16.28 -0.60 2.40
C HIS A 31 16.14 -2.00 1.79
N LYS A 32 15.68 -2.08 0.54
CA LYS A 32 15.57 -3.35 -0.19
C LYS A 32 16.81 -3.56 -1.06
N THR A 33 17.33 -4.79 -1.09
CA THR A 33 18.47 -5.19 -1.94
C THR A 33 18.21 -5.04 -3.44
N ALA A 34 16.94 -4.98 -3.85
CA ALA A 34 16.53 -4.72 -5.23
C ALA A 34 16.78 -3.26 -5.68
N SER A 35 17.05 -2.35 -4.74
CA SER A 35 17.29 -0.94 -5.05
C SER A 35 18.62 -0.75 -5.77
N SER A 36 18.61 0.10 -6.79
CA SER A 36 19.83 0.58 -7.47
C SER A 36 20.60 1.63 -6.66
N PHE A 37 19.96 2.23 -5.65
CA PHE A 37 20.54 3.21 -4.74
C PHE A 37 20.65 2.64 -3.33
N ILE A 38 21.84 2.72 -2.72
CA ILE A 38 22.07 2.30 -1.34
C ILE A 38 22.14 3.55 -0.46
N PRO A 39 21.23 3.75 0.50
CA PRO A 39 21.31 4.89 1.39
C PRO A 39 22.49 4.77 2.37
N ASP A 40 23.03 5.90 2.82
CA ASP A 40 24.13 5.94 3.80
C ASP A 40 23.75 5.25 5.11
N PHE A 41 22.48 5.37 5.50
CA PHE A 41 21.92 4.77 6.70
C PHE A 41 20.58 4.10 6.41
N TYR A 42 20.34 2.95 7.03
CA TYR A 42 19.02 2.32 7.04
C TYR A 42 18.78 1.60 8.36
N GLY A 43 17.52 1.54 8.80
CA GLY A 43 17.14 0.81 10.01
C GLY A 43 17.22 -0.71 9.82
N GLU A 44 16.65 -1.22 8.73
CA GLU A 44 16.66 -2.64 8.40
C GLU A 44 16.91 -2.88 6.90
N LEU A 45 17.70 -3.92 6.60
CA LEU A 45 17.92 -4.41 5.25
C LEU A 45 16.95 -5.55 4.93
N ILE A 46 16.09 -5.33 3.94
CA ILE A 46 15.16 -6.31 3.40
C ILE A 46 15.83 -7.03 2.23
N LYS A 47 16.26 -8.27 2.47
CA LYS A 47 16.99 -9.09 1.47
C LYS A 47 16.09 -9.73 0.41
N GLU A 48 14.88 -10.11 0.81
CA GLU A 48 13.86 -10.67 -0.07
C GLU A 48 12.75 -9.63 -0.24
N TRP A 49 12.37 -9.34 -1.47
CA TRP A 49 11.38 -8.29 -1.72
C TRP A 49 10.05 -8.63 -1.08
N ARG A 50 9.53 -7.71 -0.27
CA ARG A 50 8.20 -7.75 0.35
C ARG A 50 7.59 -6.36 0.28
N TRP A 51 6.27 -6.29 0.14
CA TRP A 51 5.55 -5.02 0.29
C TRP A 51 5.47 -4.68 1.78
N VAL A 52 5.89 -3.46 2.14
CA VAL A 52 5.89 -2.99 3.54
C VAL A 52 4.74 -2.01 3.70
N ILE A 53 3.78 -2.37 4.54
CA ILE A 53 2.64 -1.50 4.88
C ILE A 53 2.99 -0.76 6.16
N TYR A 54 3.05 0.57 6.09
CA TYR A 54 3.35 1.41 7.25
C TYR A 54 2.07 1.84 7.97
N PRO A 55 2.16 2.18 9.27
CA PRO A 55 1.01 2.72 10.01
C PRO A 55 0.38 3.96 9.35
N TRP A 56 1.19 4.80 8.71
CA TRP A 56 0.71 6.01 8.00
C TRP A 56 0.15 5.73 6.60
N SER A 57 0.54 4.63 5.96
CA SER A 57 0.07 4.25 4.61
C SER A 57 -1.07 3.23 4.62
N ILE A 58 -1.40 2.65 5.78
CA ILE A 58 -2.30 1.49 5.89
C ILE A 58 -3.66 1.68 5.20
N HIS A 59 -4.23 2.89 5.23
CA HIS A 59 -5.51 3.16 4.57
C HIS A 59 -5.37 3.11 3.04
N GLU A 60 -4.30 3.68 2.50
CA GLU A 60 -3.99 3.68 1.06
C GLU A 60 -3.65 2.27 0.58
N ASP A 61 -2.79 1.56 1.31
CA ASP A 61 -2.41 0.19 0.98
C ASP A 61 -3.61 -0.76 0.98
N VAL A 62 -4.48 -0.69 2.00
CA VAL A 62 -5.70 -1.51 2.05
C VAL A 62 -6.64 -1.15 0.90
N MET A 63 -6.77 0.13 0.54
CA MET A 63 -7.60 0.58 -0.58
C MET A 63 -7.13 -0.03 -1.91
N ASP A 64 -5.83 -0.01 -2.17
CA ASP A 64 -5.27 -0.53 -3.42
C ASP A 64 -5.35 -2.06 -3.48
N LEU A 65 -5.02 -2.74 -2.37
CA LEU A 65 -5.09 -4.20 -2.30
C LEU A 65 -6.52 -4.73 -2.38
N VAL A 66 -7.49 -4.12 -1.66
CA VAL A 66 -8.90 -4.54 -1.76
C VAL A 66 -9.47 -4.21 -3.14
N GLY A 67 -9.03 -3.12 -3.77
CA GLY A 67 -9.38 -2.81 -5.16
C GLY A 67 -8.96 -3.92 -6.12
N LYS A 68 -7.75 -4.46 -5.98
CA LYS A 68 -7.27 -5.62 -6.76
C LYS A 68 -8.11 -6.87 -6.51
N VAL A 69 -8.49 -7.13 -5.26
CA VAL A 69 -9.37 -8.26 -4.91
C VAL A 69 -10.74 -8.13 -5.57
N ILE A 70 -11.39 -6.97 -5.47
CA ILE A 70 -12.71 -6.73 -6.07
C ILE A 70 -12.63 -6.85 -7.59
N ALA A 71 -11.59 -6.27 -8.21
CA ALA A 71 -11.36 -6.34 -9.65
C ALA A 71 -11.18 -7.80 -10.13
N LYS A 72 -10.35 -8.58 -9.42
CA LYS A 72 -10.11 -10.00 -9.72
C LYS A 72 -11.37 -10.85 -9.55
N GLY A 73 -12.17 -10.56 -8.53
CA GLY A 73 -13.42 -11.28 -8.28
C GLY A 73 -14.48 -11.06 -9.35
N GLY A 74 -14.55 -9.86 -9.95
CA GLY A 74 -15.49 -9.53 -11.03
C GLY A 74 -16.97 -9.65 -10.65
N LYS A 75 -17.27 -9.73 -9.35
CA LYS A 75 -18.61 -9.94 -8.78
C LYS A 75 -18.81 -9.07 -7.55
N TRP A 76 -20.05 -8.97 -7.10
CA TRP A 76 -20.37 -8.34 -5.83
C TRP A 76 -19.80 -9.17 -4.68
N MET A 77 -18.95 -8.56 -3.86
CA MET A 77 -18.27 -9.24 -2.76
C MET A 77 -18.65 -8.64 -1.42
N GLY A 78 -18.88 -9.49 -0.43
CA GLY A 78 -19.18 -9.09 0.94
C GLY A 78 -17.92 -8.82 1.78
N LEU A 79 -18.10 -8.19 2.94
CA LEU A 79 -16.99 -7.84 3.84
C LEU A 79 -16.16 -9.05 4.29
N ASP A 80 -16.82 -10.16 4.62
CA ASP A 80 -16.17 -11.40 5.03
C ASP A 80 -15.36 -12.04 3.89
N GLU A 81 -15.93 -12.02 2.68
CA GLU A 81 -15.29 -12.55 1.49
C GLU A 81 -14.05 -11.72 1.11
N LEU A 82 -14.17 -10.39 1.10
CA LEU A 82 -13.06 -9.49 0.83
C LEU A 82 -11.92 -9.69 1.82
N ARG A 83 -12.24 -9.81 3.11
CA ARG A 83 -11.24 -10.04 4.16
C ARG A 83 -10.57 -11.41 4.02
N ALA A 84 -11.33 -12.45 3.65
CA ALA A 84 -10.77 -13.77 3.37
C ALA A 84 -9.80 -13.72 2.18
N SER A 85 -10.20 -13.09 1.08
CA SER A 85 -9.34 -12.91 -0.09
C SER A 85 -8.10 -12.07 0.20
N MET A 86 -8.17 -11.03 1.03
CA MET A 86 -6.99 -10.26 1.46
C MET A 86 -5.96 -11.14 2.18
N LYS A 87 -6.42 -12.09 3.01
CA LYS A 87 -5.57 -13.07 3.67
C LYS A 87 -5.01 -14.08 2.66
N GLU A 88 -5.83 -14.63 1.77
CA GLU A 88 -5.42 -15.66 0.83
C GLU A 88 -4.42 -15.15 -0.22
N GLU A 89 -4.63 -13.94 -0.74
CA GLU A 89 -3.84 -13.39 -1.85
C GLU A 89 -2.56 -12.69 -1.37
N PHE A 90 -2.58 -12.09 -0.17
CA PHE A 90 -1.50 -11.22 0.31
C PHE A 90 -0.95 -11.58 1.70
N ASP A 91 -1.44 -12.66 2.32
CA ASP A 91 -1.17 -13.00 3.73
C ASP A 91 -1.44 -11.82 4.68
N PHE A 92 -2.42 -10.97 4.33
CA PHE A 92 -2.67 -9.72 5.05
C PHE A 92 -3.98 -9.74 5.82
N TYR A 93 -3.87 -9.78 7.15
CA TYR A 93 -5.02 -9.77 8.06
C TYR A 93 -5.47 -8.34 8.35
N VAL A 94 -6.57 -7.92 7.71
CA VAL A 94 -7.16 -6.59 7.93
C VAL A 94 -8.26 -6.65 8.99
N PRO A 95 -8.23 -5.79 10.03
CA PRO A 95 -9.35 -5.64 10.95
C PRO A 95 -10.64 -5.18 10.24
N TYR A 96 -11.79 -5.70 10.67
CA TYR A 96 -13.08 -5.38 10.06
C TYR A 96 -13.40 -3.88 10.03
N HIS A 97 -13.11 -3.15 11.11
CA HIS A 97 -13.39 -1.72 11.18
C HIS A 97 -12.56 -0.92 10.16
N LEU A 98 -11.30 -1.31 9.95
CA LEU A 98 -10.40 -0.68 8.98
C LEU A 98 -10.87 -0.98 7.55
N LEU A 99 -11.13 -2.25 7.24
CA LEU A 99 -11.61 -2.65 5.91
C LEU A 99 -12.93 -1.94 5.57
N LYS A 100 -13.86 -1.88 6.53
CA LYS A 100 -15.12 -1.15 6.37
C LYS A 100 -14.89 0.33 6.10
N GLY A 101 -14.04 1.00 6.88
CA GLY A 101 -13.74 2.42 6.69
C GLY A 101 -13.12 2.71 5.32
N VAL A 102 -12.23 1.85 4.85
CA VAL A 102 -11.63 1.94 3.51
C VAL A 102 -12.69 1.77 2.42
N LEU A 103 -13.57 0.78 2.53
CA LEU A 103 -14.65 0.56 1.55
C LEU A 103 -15.64 1.73 1.51
N GLU A 104 -16.00 2.30 2.67
CA GLU A 104 -16.86 3.49 2.76
C GLU A 104 -16.16 4.71 2.12
N ASN A 105 -14.85 4.86 2.32
CA ASN A 105 -14.06 5.90 1.66
C ASN A 105 -14.00 5.71 0.13
N MET A 106 -13.81 4.48 -0.34
CA MET A 106 -13.80 4.15 -1.78
C MET A 106 -15.17 4.38 -2.43
N GLU A 107 -16.26 4.05 -1.73
CA GLU A 107 -17.64 4.34 -2.17
C GLU A 107 -17.87 5.84 -2.28
N PHE A 108 -17.47 6.61 -1.25
CA PHE A 108 -17.60 8.06 -1.24
C PHE A 108 -16.89 8.73 -2.44
N HIS A 109 -15.70 8.25 -2.80
CA HIS A 109 -14.94 8.72 -3.96
C HIS A 109 -15.39 8.09 -5.29
N GLY A 110 -16.43 7.26 -5.29
CA GLY A 110 -16.99 6.64 -6.49
C GLY A 110 -16.10 5.61 -7.17
N LYS A 111 -15.09 5.06 -6.46
CA LYS A 111 -14.20 3.99 -6.95
C LYS A 111 -14.90 2.63 -7.01
N ILE A 112 -15.86 2.40 -6.12
CA ILE A 112 -16.66 1.18 -6.04
C ILE A 112 -18.15 1.52 -5.89
N LYS A 113 -19.00 0.58 -6.28
CA LYS A 113 -20.44 0.62 -6.02
C LYS A 113 -20.77 -0.23 -4.80
N ARG A 114 -21.80 0.15 -4.05
CA ARG A 114 -22.38 -0.62 -2.94
C ARG A 114 -23.83 -0.98 -3.24
N ARG A 115 -24.27 -2.17 -2.83
CA ARG A 115 -25.68 -2.53 -2.67
C ARG A 115 -25.92 -3.33 -1.40
N GLU A 116 -27.19 -3.52 -1.06
CA GLU A 116 -27.60 -4.44 0.00
C GLU A 116 -28.09 -5.76 -0.60
N GLU A 117 -27.64 -6.88 -0.03
CA GLU A 117 -27.99 -8.23 -0.44
C GLU A 117 -28.13 -9.12 0.80
N GLY A 118 -29.33 -9.62 1.06
CA GLY A 118 -29.61 -10.46 2.23
C GLY A 118 -29.32 -9.78 3.58
N GLY A 119 -29.51 -8.46 3.67
CA GLY A 119 -29.21 -7.67 4.88
C GLY A 119 -27.71 -7.38 5.09
N LYS A 120 -26.84 -7.75 4.14
CA LYS A 120 -25.41 -7.45 4.15
C LYS A 120 -25.06 -6.45 3.06
N ARG A 121 -24.01 -5.65 3.28
CA ARG A 121 -23.43 -4.78 2.26
C ARG A 121 -22.46 -5.57 1.39
N VAL A 122 -22.55 -5.38 0.08
CA VAL A 122 -21.65 -5.95 -0.91
C VAL A 122 -21.16 -4.87 -1.86
N TRP A 123 -19.94 -5.04 -2.37
CA TRP A 123 -19.26 -4.05 -3.20
C TRP A 123 -18.79 -4.64 -4.54
N LEU A 124 -18.74 -3.80 -5.58
CA LEU A 124 -18.24 -4.12 -6.91
C LEU A 124 -17.41 -2.95 -7.45
N LEU A 125 -16.36 -3.22 -8.22
CA LEU A 125 -15.57 -2.19 -8.89
C LEU A 125 -16.46 -1.40 -9.86
N ARG A 126 -16.26 -0.08 -9.95
CA ARG A 126 -17.04 0.75 -10.85
C ARG A 126 -16.64 0.55 -12.31
#